data_AF-A0A817NRH8-F1
#
_entry.id   AF-A0A817NRH8-F1
#
_cell.length_a   1.000
_cell.length_b   1.000
_cell.length_c   1.000
_cell.angle_alpha   90.00
_cell.angle_beta   90.00
_cell.angle_gamma   90.00
#
_symmetry.space_group_name_H-M   'P 1'
#
loop_
_entity.id
_entity.type
_entity.pdbx_description
1 polymer ?
#
loop_
_entity_poly.entity_id
_entity_poly.type
_entity_poly.pdbx_seq_one_letter_code
_entity_poly.pdbx_strand_id
1 'polypeptide(L)'
;KCLFPYFGEVKKISHTDKSKILTELDQYLCEENSKENLIFEKKHLYPCLYQLGLKYLSVPATSAPVERIFSQGGFVMRPHRASLTPKNVCLLTFLKSTRAFTCPRIVGTRTRTRTRIGGTRTRTRTRIGGTRTRTRTRIGGTRTRTRTRIVGTRTHTRTRKTPYLPSSVLESASKSSFSVSVIQH
;
A
#
# COMPACT_ATOMS: atom_id res chain seq x y z
N LYS A 1 1.43 -13.64 35.45
CA LYS A 1 1.69 -12.23 35.83
C LYS A 1 1.35 -11.37 34.61
N CYS A 2 0.24 -10.62 34.68
CA CYS A 2 -0.21 -9.77 33.57
C CYS A 2 0.77 -8.60 33.38
N LEU A 3 1.04 -8.24 32.12
CA LEU A 3 2.06 -7.27 31.72
C LEU A 3 1.61 -5.79 31.87
N PHE A 4 0.43 -5.55 32.44
CA PHE A 4 -0.14 -4.22 32.64
C PHE A 4 -0.08 -3.86 34.13
N PRO A 5 0.93 -3.10 34.58
CA PRO A 5 1.10 -2.73 35.99
C PRO A 5 0.17 -1.59 36.44
N TYR A 6 -0.82 -1.20 35.65
CA TYR A 6 -1.63 0.00 35.93
C TYR A 6 -2.80 -0.21 36.89
N PHE A 7 -3.14 -1.45 37.22
CA PHE A 7 -4.09 -1.72 38.30
C PHE A 7 -3.32 -1.88 39.61
N GLY A 8 -2.90 -0.73 40.17
CA GLY A 8 -2.44 -0.66 41.56
C GLY A 8 -3.53 -1.18 42.52
N GLU A 9 -3.10 -1.76 43.63
CA GLU A 9 -3.98 -2.34 44.65
C GLU A 9 -5.12 -1.40 45.01
N VAL A 10 -6.36 -1.88 44.86
CA VAL A 10 -7.56 -1.13 45.23
C VAL A 10 -7.62 -1.07 46.76
N LYS A 11 -7.11 0.01 47.35
CA LYS A 11 -7.28 0.28 48.79
C LYS A 11 -8.77 0.39 49.10
N LYS A 12 -9.25 -0.36 50.10
CA LYS A 12 -10.63 -0.24 50.60
C LYS A 12 -10.80 1.14 51.23
N ILE A 13 -11.82 1.87 50.79
CA ILE A 13 -12.10 3.26 51.17
C ILE A 13 -12.62 3.30 52.62
N SER A 14 -11.98 4.09 53.49
CA SER A 14 -12.41 4.28 54.89
C SER A 14 -13.60 5.25 54.99
N HIS A 15 -14.30 5.28 56.14
CA HIS A 15 -15.50 6.12 56.32
C HIS A 15 -15.20 7.63 56.22
N THR A 16 -14.01 8.06 56.66
CA THR A 16 -13.53 9.46 56.57
C THR A 16 -13.13 9.89 55.16
N ASP A 17 -12.88 8.94 54.26
CA ASP A 17 -12.59 9.24 52.86
C ASP A 17 -13.89 9.53 52.08
N LYS A 18 -15.00 8.93 52.50
CA LYS A 18 -16.31 9.15 51.87
C LYS A 18 -16.80 10.58 52.02
N SER A 19 -16.68 11.18 53.20
CA SER A 19 -17.12 12.56 53.42
C SER A 19 -16.29 13.56 52.61
N LYS A 20 -14.97 13.38 52.54
CA LYS A 20 -14.07 14.20 51.70
C LYS A 20 -14.40 14.09 50.22
N ILE A 21 -14.68 12.88 49.73
CA ILE A 21 -15.08 12.64 48.34
C ILE A 21 -16.40 13.34 48.04
N LEU A 22 -17.39 13.29 48.93
CA LEU A 22 -18.68 13.95 48.73
C LEU A 22 -18.52 15.48 48.67
N THR A 23 -17.71 16.08 49.55
CA THR A 23 -17.45 17.52 49.50
C THR A 23 -16.73 17.94 48.21
N GLU A 24 -15.73 17.17 47.75
CA GLU A 24 -15.07 17.41 46.45
C GLU A 24 -16.05 17.28 45.28
N LEU A 25 -16.98 16.32 45.32
CA LEU A 25 -17.99 16.10 44.30
C LEU A 25 -19.01 17.23 44.24
N ASP A 26 -19.54 17.68 45.38
CA ASP A 26 -20.48 18.79 45.45
C ASP A 26 -19.83 20.07 44.89
N GLN A 27 -18.58 20.33 45.27
CA GLN A 27 -17.80 21.44 44.74
C GLN A 27 -17.59 21.35 43.22
N TYR A 28 -17.31 20.16 42.70
CA TYR A 28 -17.15 19.92 41.26
C TYR A 28 -18.46 20.11 40.48
N LEU A 29 -19.59 19.64 41.02
CA LEU A 29 -20.91 19.74 40.38
C LEU A 29 -21.44 21.18 40.36
N CYS A 30 -21.09 21.98 41.37
CA CYS A 30 -21.43 23.41 41.41
C CYS A 30 -20.58 24.27 40.47
N GLU A 31 -19.50 23.74 39.91
CA GLU A 31 -18.60 24.51 39.03
C GLU A 31 -19.11 24.49 37.57
N GLU A 32 -19.71 25.59 37.10
CA GLU A 32 -20.10 25.75 35.70
C GLU A 32 -18.85 25.76 34.80
N ASN A 33 -18.52 24.63 34.17
CA ASN A 33 -17.36 24.53 33.28
C ASN A 33 -17.70 23.81 31.97
N SER A 34 -17.43 24.50 30.86
CA SER A 34 -17.71 24.10 29.47
C SER A 34 -16.62 23.23 28.83
N LYS A 35 -15.65 22.72 29.62
CA LYS A 35 -14.53 21.91 29.11
C LYS A 35 -14.57 20.47 29.64
N GLU A 36 -14.49 19.51 28.73
CA GLU A 36 -14.59 18.07 29.00
C GLU A 36 -13.42 17.47 29.82
N ASN A 37 -12.29 18.18 29.97
CA ASN A 37 -11.06 17.67 30.60
C ASN A 37 -10.69 18.33 31.95
N LEU A 38 -11.64 19.03 32.58
CA LEU A 38 -11.41 19.83 33.79
C LEU A 38 -10.71 19.07 34.93
N ILE A 39 -11.05 17.79 35.10
CA ILE A 39 -10.52 16.92 36.16
C ILE A 39 -9.00 16.74 36.04
N PHE A 40 -8.46 16.70 34.82
CA PHE A 40 -7.02 16.53 34.59
C PHE A 40 -6.20 17.80 34.85
N GLU A 41 -6.79 18.97 34.59
CA GLU A 41 -6.14 20.26 34.82
C GLU A 41 -6.16 20.65 36.31
N LYS A 42 -7.22 20.29 37.04
CA LYS A 42 -7.44 20.64 38.45
C LYS A 42 -7.08 19.53 39.44
N LYS A 43 -6.04 18.75 39.13
CA LYS A 43 -5.58 17.62 39.97
C LYS A 43 -5.34 18.00 41.45
N HIS A 44 -4.85 19.21 41.70
CA HIS A 44 -4.52 19.68 43.04
C HIS A 44 -5.76 20.05 43.87
N LEU A 45 -6.86 20.39 43.20
CA LEU A 45 -8.11 20.80 43.86
C LEU A 45 -8.98 19.60 44.21
N TYR A 46 -8.92 18.54 43.39
CA TYR A 46 -9.73 17.33 43.57
C TYR A 46 -8.87 16.07 43.54
N PRO A 47 -8.00 15.84 44.55
CA PRO A 47 -7.07 14.71 44.55
C PRO A 47 -7.80 13.35 44.59
N CYS A 48 -8.93 13.26 45.27
CA CYS A 48 -9.70 12.01 45.38
C CYS A 48 -10.51 11.77 44.11
N LEU A 49 -11.18 12.81 43.59
CA LEU A 49 -11.94 12.72 42.35
C LEU A 49 -11.03 12.48 41.13
N TYR A 50 -9.82 13.05 41.12
CA TYR A 50 -8.83 12.80 40.07
C TYR A 50 -8.38 11.34 40.01
N GLN A 51 -8.20 10.68 41.16
CA GLN A 51 -7.89 9.24 41.19
C GLN A 51 -9.04 8.40 40.62
N LEU A 52 -10.27 8.78 40.94
CA LEU A 52 -11.46 8.16 40.38
C LEU A 52 -11.53 8.38 38.87
N GLY A 53 -11.33 9.63 38.43
CA GLY A 53 -11.28 10.01 37.02
C GLY A 53 -10.24 9.21 36.24
N LEU A 54 -9.02 9.09 36.78
CA LEU A 54 -7.98 8.25 36.17
C LEU A 54 -8.42 6.80 36.01
N LYS A 55 -9.18 6.24 36.95
CA LYS A 55 -9.61 4.84 36.87
C LYS A 55 -10.70 4.61 35.83
N TYR A 56 -11.67 5.52 35.71
CA TYR A 56 -12.81 5.35 34.81
C TYR A 56 -12.57 5.94 33.42
N LEU A 57 -11.95 7.12 33.31
CA LEU A 57 -11.66 7.77 32.03
C LEU A 57 -10.48 7.14 31.28
N SER A 58 -9.60 6.38 31.96
CA SER A 58 -8.54 5.62 31.28
C SER A 58 -9.04 4.34 30.60
N VAL A 59 -10.27 3.89 30.93
CA VAL A 59 -10.86 2.72 30.28
C VAL A 59 -11.42 3.16 28.93
N PRO A 60 -10.94 2.57 27.83
CA PRO A 60 -11.51 2.88 26.51
C PRO A 60 -12.96 2.41 26.46
N ALA A 61 -13.83 3.22 25.86
CA ALA A 61 -15.26 2.90 25.72
C ALA A 61 -15.53 1.69 24.79
N THR A 62 -14.54 1.23 24.03
CA THR A 62 -14.70 0.17 23.03
C THR A 62 -13.57 -0.87 23.12
N SER A 63 -13.85 -2.08 22.59
CA SER A 63 -12.87 -3.17 22.42
C SER A 63 -11.94 -2.97 21.21
N ALA A 64 -12.19 -1.96 20.37
CA ALA A 64 -11.40 -1.64 19.18
C ALA A 64 -9.86 -1.63 19.38
N PRO A 65 -9.27 -1.06 20.46
CA PRO A 65 -7.82 -1.13 20.67
C PRO A 65 -7.32 -2.56 20.86
N VAL A 66 -8.09 -3.41 21.55
CA VAL A 66 -7.73 -4.82 21.81
C VAL A 66 -7.86 -5.63 20.51
N GLU A 67 -8.93 -5.44 19.76
CA GLU A 67 -9.13 -6.05 18.43
C GLU A 67 -8.00 -5.69 17.46
N ARG A 68 -7.54 -4.43 17.49
CA ARG A 68 -6.39 -4.00 16.69
C ARG A 68 -5.13 -4.77 17.07
N ILE A 69 -4.88 -5.00 18.37
CA ILE A 69 -3.74 -5.79 18.83
C ILE A 69 -3.86 -7.24 18.35
N PHE A 70 -5.04 -7.87 18.45
CA PHE A 70 -5.27 -9.24 17.97
C PHE A 70 -5.17 -9.38 16.45
N SER A 71 -5.70 -8.42 15.70
CA SER A 71 -5.56 -8.35 14.25
C SER A 71 -4.08 -8.27 13.85
N GLN A 72 -3.28 -7.45 14.56
CA GLN A 72 -1.84 -7.39 14.34
C GLN A 72 -1.11 -8.67 14.78
N GLY A 73 -1.54 -9.29 15.89
CA GLY A 73 -1.03 -10.57 16.39
C GLY A 73 -1.25 -11.71 15.39
N GLY A 74 -2.35 -11.69 14.64
CA GLY A 74 -2.63 -12.66 13.57
C GLY A 74 -1.57 -12.69 12.46
N PHE A 75 -0.85 -11.58 12.21
CA PHE A 75 0.29 -11.58 11.30
C PHE A 75 1.55 -12.22 11.90
N VAL A 76 1.70 -12.17 13.22
CA VAL A 76 2.81 -12.81 13.95
C VAL A 76 2.61 -14.32 14.01
N MET A 77 1.37 -14.77 14.22
CA MET A 77 0.98 -16.19 14.38
C MET A 77 0.67 -16.92 13.06
N ARG A 78 1.23 -16.49 11.93
CA ARG A 78 1.05 -17.19 10.64
C ARG A 78 1.56 -18.65 10.72
N PRO A 79 1.00 -19.60 9.94
CA PRO A 79 1.41 -21.01 9.99
C PRO A 79 2.91 -21.24 9.74
N HIS A 80 3.51 -20.47 8.83
CA HIS A 80 4.96 -20.49 8.57
C HIS A 80 5.82 -20.02 9.77
N ARG A 81 5.22 -19.35 10.76
CA ARG A 81 5.86 -18.89 12.00
C ARG A 81 5.37 -19.70 13.22
N ALA A 82 4.80 -20.90 13.01
CA ALA A 82 4.21 -21.72 14.07
C ALA A 82 5.21 -22.23 15.14
N SER A 83 6.52 -22.17 14.87
CA SER A 83 7.56 -22.54 15.84
C SER A 83 7.80 -21.50 16.95
N LEU A 84 7.10 -20.35 16.93
CA LEU A 84 7.28 -19.32 17.96
C LEU A 84 6.62 -19.75 19.28
N THR A 85 7.38 -19.64 20.37
CA THR A 85 6.83 -19.84 21.72
C THR A 85 5.81 -18.74 22.04
N PRO A 86 4.78 -19.02 22.86
CA PRO A 86 3.76 -18.02 23.22
C PRO A 86 4.36 -16.78 23.90
N LYS A 87 5.46 -16.94 24.64
CA LYS A 87 6.24 -15.82 25.21
C LYS A 87 6.77 -14.89 24.13
N ASN A 88 7.35 -15.45 23.07
CA ASN A 88 7.90 -14.68 21.94
C ASN A 88 6.80 -14.00 21.14
N VAL A 89 5.64 -14.65 20.96
CA VAL A 89 4.47 -14.02 20.31
C VAL A 89 3.98 -12.82 21.11
N CYS A 90 3.88 -12.93 22.43
CA CYS A 90 3.49 -11.84 23.31
C CYS A 90 4.47 -10.66 23.22
N LEU A 91 5.77 -10.93 23.31
CA LEU A 91 6.81 -9.90 23.21
C LEU A 91 6.81 -9.21 21.84
N LEU A 92 6.72 -9.97 20.74
CA LEU A 92 6.67 -9.41 19.39
C LEU A 92 5.43 -8.55 19.18
N THR A 93 4.29 -8.97 19.72
CA THR A 93 3.04 -8.21 19.65
C THR A 93 3.14 -6.91 20.45
N PHE A 94 3.77 -6.94 21.64
CA PHE A 94 4.05 -5.76 22.46
C PHE A 94 5.02 -4.78 21.77
N LEU A 95 6.14 -5.28 21.24
CA LEU A 95 7.11 -4.47 20.49
C LEU A 95 6.50 -3.87 19.23
N LYS A 96 5.47 -4.52 18.66
CA LYS A 96 4.74 -4.03 17.49
C LYS A 96 3.74 -2.93 17.86
N SER A 97 3.01 -3.06 18.98
CA SER A 97 2.03 -2.06 19.43
C SER A 97 2.68 -0.78 19.96
N THR A 98 3.83 -0.91 20.63
CA THR A 98 4.61 0.20 21.20
C THR A 98 5.44 0.98 20.17
N ARG A 99 5.34 0.65 18.87
CA ARG A 99 6.12 1.30 17.81
C ARG A 99 5.95 2.81 17.70
N ALA A 100 4.82 3.35 18.17
CA ALA A 100 4.60 4.79 18.25
C ALA A 100 5.54 5.48 19.25
N PHE A 101 6.01 4.76 20.26
CA PHE A 101 6.92 5.27 21.31
C PHE A 101 8.38 4.89 21.05
N THR A 102 8.65 3.84 20.26
CA THR A 102 10.02 3.44 19.90
C THR A 102 10.54 4.29 18.74
N CYS A 103 11.74 4.86 18.92
CA CYS A 103 12.42 5.85 18.09
C CYS A 103 12.15 5.77 16.56
N PRO A 104 11.87 6.90 15.88
CA PRO A 104 11.64 6.95 14.42
C PRO A 104 12.82 6.46 13.56
N ARG A 105 14.02 6.32 14.15
CA ARG A 105 15.24 5.84 13.48
C ARG A 105 15.08 4.43 12.87
N ILE A 106 14.27 3.56 13.47
CA ILE A 106 14.03 2.19 12.96
C ILE A 106 13.08 2.21 11.75
N VAL A 107 12.14 3.15 11.70
CA VAL A 107 11.18 3.27 10.59
C VAL A 107 11.88 3.79 9.33
N GLY A 108 12.79 4.74 9.49
CA GLY A 108 13.54 5.35 8.37
C GLY A 108 14.47 4.39 7.62
N THR A 109 15.05 3.38 8.29
CA THR A 109 15.90 2.37 7.62
C THR A 109 15.08 1.36 6.82
N ARG A 110 13.86 1.04 7.28
CA ARG A 110 12.95 0.11 6.60
C ARG A 110 12.34 0.69 5.32
N THR A 111 12.00 1.97 5.31
CA THR A 111 11.52 2.65 4.10
C THR A 111 12.63 2.77 3.05
N ARG A 112 13.84 3.16 3.48
CA ARG A 112 15.03 3.27 2.59
C ARG A 112 15.42 1.95 1.92
N THR A 113 15.42 0.84 2.65
CA THR A 113 15.73 -0.49 2.08
C THR A 113 14.65 -0.95 1.10
N ARG A 114 13.37 -0.74 1.42
CA ARG A 114 12.24 -1.11 0.56
C ARG A 114 12.22 -0.32 -0.75
N THR A 115 12.47 0.99 -0.73
CA THR A 115 12.55 1.80 -1.94
C THR A 115 13.77 1.46 -2.79
N ARG A 116 14.92 1.17 -2.17
CA ARG A 116 16.13 0.73 -2.88
C ARG A 116 15.90 -0.57 -3.64
N ILE A 117 15.30 -1.58 -2.98
CA ILE A 117 14.97 -2.88 -3.59
C ILE A 117 13.93 -2.72 -4.72
N GLY A 118 12.91 -1.90 -4.50
CA GLY A 118 11.91 -1.58 -5.53
C GLY A 118 12.55 -0.92 -6.76
N GLY A 119 13.42 0.07 -6.55
CA GLY A 119 14.15 0.77 -7.60
C GLY A 119 15.07 -0.15 -8.40
N THR A 120 15.80 -1.06 -7.74
CA THR A 120 16.64 -2.05 -8.44
C THR A 120 15.80 -3.01 -9.30
N ARG A 121 14.63 -3.46 -8.79
CA ARG A 121 13.74 -4.36 -9.53
C ARG A 121 13.11 -3.69 -10.76
N THR A 122 12.74 -2.42 -10.66
CA THR A 122 12.20 -1.66 -11.79
C THR A 122 13.28 -1.46 -12.86
N ARG A 123 14.51 -1.09 -12.47
CA ARG A 123 15.63 -0.90 -13.40
C ARG A 123 16.02 -2.16 -14.16
N THR A 124 16.05 -3.32 -13.50
CA THR A 124 16.35 -4.59 -14.19
C THR A 124 15.25 -4.96 -15.17
N ARG A 125 13.97 -4.79 -14.79
CA ARG A 125 12.82 -5.07 -15.65
C ARG A 125 12.79 -4.17 -16.90
N THR A 126 13.07 -2.88 -16.76
CA THR A 126 13.12 -1.95 -17.91
C THR A 126 14.30 -2.25 -18.83
N ARG A 127 15.48 -2.57 -18.28
CA ARG A 127 16.66 -2.95 -19.08
C ARG A 127 16.40 -4.20 -19.92
N ILE A 128 15.85 -5.24 -19.31
CA ILE A 128 15.48 -6.48 -20.01
C ILE A 128 14.44 -6.20 -21.11
N GLY A 129 13.38 -5.45 -20.79
CA GLY A 129 12.37 -5.04 -21.76
C GLY A 129 12.95 -4.31 -22.96
N GLY A 130 13.84 -3.33 -22.72
CA GLY A 130 14.51 -2.58 -23.78
C GLY A 130 15.39 -3.45 -24.69
N THR A 131 16.15 -4.39 -24.12
CA THR A 131 16.96 -5.34 -24.93
C THR A 131 16.10 -6.26 -25.80
N ARG A 132 14.95 -6.72 -25.27
CA ARG A 132 13.99 -7.55 -26.02
C ARG A 132 13.35 -6.81 -27.18
N THR A 133 13.00 -5.53 -26.98
CA THR A 133 12.44 -4.69 -28.06
C THR A 133 13.47 -4.45 -29.16
N ARG A 134 14.72 -4.10 -28.80
CA ARG A 134 15.80 -3.83 -29.77
C ARG A 134 16.16 -5.04 -30.62
N THR A 135 16.21 -6.23 -30.02
CA THR A 135 16.47 -7.47 -30.76
C THR A 135 15.34 -7.78 -31.73
N ARG A 136 14.07 -7.64 -31.29
CA ARG A 136 12.90 -7.84 -32.15
C ARG A 136 12.85 -6.89 -33.34
N THR A 137 13.14 -5.60 -33.14
CA THR A 137 13.17 -4.62 -34.23
C THR A 137 14.30 -4.87 -35.22
N ARG A 138 15.50 -5.24 -34.75
CA ARG A 138 16.64 -5.57 -35.61
C ARG A 138 16.34 -6.78 -36.51
N ILE A 139 15.79 -7.84 -35.93
CA ILE A 139 15.39 -9.05 -36.68
C ILE A 139 14.31 -8.70 -37.70
N GLY A 140 13.28 -7.93 -37.31
CA GLY A 140 12.24 -7.46 -38.22
C GLY A 140 12.81 -6.69 -39.42
N GLY A 141 13.71 -5.74 -39.17
CA GLY A 141 14.37 -4.96 -40.23
C GLY A 141 15.19 -5.83 -41.18
N THR A 142 15.95 -6.81 -40.68
CA THR A 142 16.70 -7.74 -41.53
C THR A 142 15.80 -8.61 -42.39
N ARG A 143 14.65 -9.05 -41.87
CA ARG A 143 13.65 -9.84 -42.60
C ARG A 143 12.98 -9.02 -43.71
N THR A 144 12.67 -7.75 -43.43
CA THR A 144 12.11 -6.84 -44.44
C THR A 144 13.10 -6.59 -45.56
N ARG A 145 14.37 -6.28 -45.23
CA ARG A 145 15.43 -6.03 -46.23
C ARG A 145 15.73 -7.23 -47.12
N THR A 146 15.75 -8.43 -46.56
CA THR A 146 15.94 -9.66 -47.34
C THR A 146 14.76 -9.93 -48.26
N ARG A 147 13.52 -9.74 -47.77
CA ARG A 147 12.30 -9.86 -48.59
C ARG A 147 12.29 -8.86 -49.75
N THR A 148 12.59 -7.58 -49.51
CA THR A 148 12.63 -6.56 -50.58
C THR A 148 13.71 -6.86 -51.61
N ARG A 149 14.90 -7.31 -51.18
CA ARG A 149 15.97 -7.71 -52.09
C ARG A 149 15.57 -8.91 -52.97
N ILE A 150 14.95 -9.93 -52.39
CA ILE A 150 14.46 -11.10 -53.14
C ILE A 150 13.39 -10.67 -54.16
N VAL A 151 12.41 -9.87 -53.74
CA VAL A 151 11.37 -9.35 -54.65
C VAL A 151 11.98 -8.54 -55.79
N GLY A 152 12.92 -7.63 -55.49
CA GLY A 152 13.63 -6.83 -56.50
C GLY A 152 14.44 -7.67 -57.50
N THR A 153 15.11 -8.73 -57.03
CA THR A 153 15.83 -9.66 -57.93
C THR A 153 14.86 -10.47 -58.80
N ARG A 154 13.70 -10.87 -58.27
CA ARG A 154 12.65 -11.57 -59.03
C ARG A 154 11.99 -10.65 -60.07
N THR A 155 11.75 -9.39 -59.75
CA THR A 155 11.19 -8.42 -60.71
C THR A 155 12.19 -8.13 -61.83
N HIS A 156 13.47 -7.91 -61.50
CA HIS A 156 14.52 -7.69 -62.52
C HIS A 156 14.72 -8.88 -63.45
N THR A 157 14.74 -10.09 -62.92
CA THR A 157 14.89 -11.30 -63.75
C THR A 157 13.65 -11.55 -64.62
N ARG A 158 12.45 -11.17 -64.16
CA ARG A 158 11.21 -11.25 -64.93
C ARG A 158 11.18 -10.23 -66.07
N THR A 159 11.52 -8.96 -65.83
CA THR A 159 11.59 -7.92 -66.87
C THR A 159 12.69 -8.16 -67.90
N ARG A 160 13.78 -8.84 -67.51
CA ARG A 160 14.86 -9.22 -68.44
C ARG A 160 14.51 -10.44 -69.31
N LYS A 161 13.54 -11.27 -68.88
CA LYS A 161 13.04 -12.44 -69.64
C LYS A 161 11.82 -12.14 -70.50
N THR A 162 11.14 -10.99 -70.31
CA THR A 162 10.10 -10.53 -71.23
C THR A 162 10.75 -9.94 -72.48
N PRO A 163 10.53 -10.50 -73.68
CA PRO A 163 10.97 -9.85 -74.92
C PRO A 163 10.25 -8.51 -75.04
N TYR A 164 10.96 -7.47 -75.44
CA TYR A 164 10.36 -6.17 -75.79
C TYR A 164 9.25 -6.41 -76.83
N LEU A 165 8.00 -6.20 -76.44
CA LEU A 165 6.91 -6.02 -77.39
C LEU A 165 6.83 -4.51 -77.71
N PRO A 166 6.79 -4.12 -78.99
CA PRO A 166 6.76 -2.72 -79.37
C PRO A 166 5.47 -2.05 -78.89
N SER A 167 5.55 -0.74 -78.64
CA SER A 167 4.55 0.11 -77.97
C SER A 167 3.17 0.20 -78.63
N SER A 168 2.88 -0.57 -79.68
CA SER A 168 1.64 -0.51 -80.46
C SER A 168 0.50 -1.40 -79.94
N VAL A 169 0.69 -2.16 -78.84
CA VAL A 169 -0.34 -3.07 -78.28
C VAL A 169 -0.98 -2.55 -76.98
N LEU A 170 -0.52 -1.41 -76.43
CA LEU A 170 -1.03 -0.87 -75.15
C LEU A 170 -2.29 0.02 -75.28
N GLU A 171 -2.75 0.31 -76.50
CA GLU A 171 -3.86 1.26 -76.74
C GLU A 171 -5.26 0.61 -76.79
N SER A 172 -5.37 -0.71 -76.54
CA SER A 172 -6.67 -1.41 -76.53
C SER A 172 -7.18 -1.80 -75.14
N ALA A 173 -6.44 -1.51 -74.06
CA ALA A 173 -6.84 -1.86 -72.68
C ALA A 173 -7.25 -0.66 -71.80
N SER A 174 -7.56 0.50 -72.39
CA SER A 174 -8.03 1.70 -71.67
C SER A 174 -9.52 2.02 -71.85
N LYS A 175 -10.29 1.14 -72.51
CA LYS A 175 -11.74 1.33 -72.73
C LYS A 175 -12.54 0.13 -72.24
N SER A 176 -12.60 -0.07 -70.92
CA SER A 176 -13.77 -0.68 -70.30
C SER A 176 -14.04 0.01 -68.97
N SER A 177 -14.68 1.18 -69.07
CA SER A 177 -15.39 1.83 -67.98
C SER A 177 -16.47 0.87 -67.45
N PHE A 178 -16.23 0.26 -66.29
CA PHE A 178 -17.28 -0.36 -65.49
C PHE A 178 -17.58 0.58 -64.32
N SER A 179 -18.68 1.32 -64.45
CA SER A 179 -19.32 2.08 -63.40
C SER A 179 -19.84 1.12 -62.33
N VAL A 180 -19.39 1.28 -61.08
CA VAL A 180 -20.04 0.66 -59.92
C VAL A 180 -20.66 1.78 -59.10
N SER A 181 -21.98 1.90 -59.22
CA SER A 181 -22.81 2.78 -58.40
C SER A 181 -22.87 2.25 -56.97
N VAL A 182 -22.58 3.13 -56.01
CA VAL A 182 -22.81 2.91 -54.58
C VAL A 182 -24.31 2.94 -54.32
N ILE A 183 -24.92 1.82 -53.95
CA ILE A 183 -26.28 1.80 -53.38
C ILE A 183 -26.13 1.96 -51.88
N GLN A 184 -26.62 3.11 -51.40
CA GLN A 184 -26.74 3.47 -50.01
C GLN A 184 -28.15 3.08 -49.56
N HIS A 185 -28.25 2.20 -48.56
CA HIS A 185 -29.40 2.15 -47.64
C HIS A 185 -29.05 1.45 -46.34
#